data_AF-A0A7S4T617-F1
#
_entry.id   AF-A0A7S4T617-F1
#
_cell.length_a   1.000
_cell.length_b   1.000
_cell.length_c   1.000
_cell.angle_alpha   90.00
_cell.angle_beta   90.00
_cell.angle_gamma   90.00
#
_symmetry.space_group_name_H-M   'P 1'
#
loop_
_entity.id
_entity.type
_entity.pdbx_description
1 polymer ?
#
loop_
_entity_poly.entity_id
_entity_poly.type
_entity_poly.pdbx_seq_one_letter_code
_entity_poly.pdbx_strand_id
1 'polypeptide(L)'
;KDVLGSVVWAGALWFLAGSRSNPLVTPIANVLYDESEQQWLKDRNDGLFAKPPAPLLFVLGAVFLLLGVVVDRSVLFLAEGDSDFALELAGVSLIGGGALELGRIASGEKVDTRDDFDRDSQLADEFAEFAASRLKPGGNCHRSEVVKAFRRFYGKYRVENDQYPLTDLEIERLLRKWNRSMGNEEMSSAGFFKGIQINDQADVFVTR
;
A
#
# COMPACT_ATOMS: atom_id res chain seq x y z
N LYS A 1 1.02 -3.49 -42.04
CA LYS A 1 0.56 -4.66 -41.25
C LYS A 1 0.59 -4.23 -39.80
N ASP A 2 -0.54 -4.40 -39.13
CA ASP A 2 -1.06 -3.56 -38.04
C ASP A 2 -0.07 -3.26 -36.90
N VAL A 3 0.21 -1.98 -36.66
CA VAL A 3 0.90 -1.51 -35.44
C VAL A 3 -0.02 -1.61 -34.23
N LEU A 4 -1.33 -1.71 -34.47
CA LEU A 4 -2.36 -1.79 -33.45
C LEU A 4 -2.14 -2.97 -32.51
N GLY A 5 -1.86 -4.17 -33.02
CA GLY A 5 -1.60 -5.36 -32.19
C GLY A 5 -0.44 -5.15 -31.22
N SER A 6 0.67 -4.62 -31.72
CA SER A 6 1.85 -4.29 -30.90
C SER A 6 1.55 -3.26 -29.80
N VAL A 7 0.73 -2.24 -30.09
CA VAL A 7 0.32 -1.22 -29.10
C VAL A 7 -0.61 -1.82 -28.04
N VAL A 8 -1.56 -2.66 -28.45
CA VAL A 8 -2.47 -3.34 -27.52
C VAL A 8 -1.70 -4.30 -26.60
N TRP A 9 -0.75 -5.05 -27.15
CA TRP A 9 0.15 -5.90 -26.35
C TRP A 9 1.01 -5.08 -25.38
N ALA A 10 1.55 -3.95 -25.80
CA ALA A 10 2.31 -3.06 -24.92
C ALA A 10 1.47 -2.60 -23.71
N GLY A 11 0.22 -2.19 -23.96
CA GLY A 11 -0.72 -1.83 -22.89
C GLY A 11 -1.06 -3.02 -21.98
N ALA A 12 -1.28 -4.20 -22.55
CA ALA A 12 -1.56 -5.41 -21.78
C ALA A 12 -0.41 -5.76 -20.84
N LEU A 13 0.82 -5.75 -21.36
CA LEU A 13 2.04 -5.99 -20.58
C LEU A 13 2.22 -4.95 -19.47
N TRP A 14 1.95 -3.67 -19.75
CA TRP A 14 2.03 -2.60 -18.74
C TRP A 14 1.12 -2.87 -17.54
N PHE A 15 -0.15 -3.22 -17.79
CA PHE A 15 -1.09 -3.52 -16.71
C PHE A 15 -0.78 -4.83 -16.00
N LEU A 16 -0.38 -5.86 -16.74
CA LEU A 16 0.03 -7.15 -16.15
C LEU A 16 1.25 -6.99 -15.23
N ALA A 17 2.22 -6.17 -15.62
CA ALA A 17 3.40 -5.84 -14.81
C ALA A 17 3.08 -4.96 -13.59
N GLY A 18 1.91 -4.35 -13.54
CA GLY A 18 1.47 -3.47 -12.45
C GLY A 18 1.89 -2.03 -12.67
N SER A 19 0.94 -1.10 -12.74
CA SER A 19 1.24 0.29 -13.15
C SER A 19 2.07 1.06 -12.12
N ARG A 20 1.95 0.70 -10.84
CA ARG A 20 2.65 1.35 -9.72
C ARG A 20 3.82 0.54 -9.17
N SER A 21 3.72 -0.79 -9.21
CA SER A 21 4.71 -1.76 -8.69
C SER A 21 5.48 -2.47 -9.80
N ASN A 22 5.63 -1.82 -10.96
CA ASN A 22 6.26 -2.42 -12.13
C ASN A 22 7.71 -2.87 -11.83
N PRO A 23 8.04 -4.16 -12.02
CA PRO A 23 9.36 -4.71 -11.69
C PRO A 23 10.49 -4.13 -12.55
N LEU A 24 10.18 -3.48 -13.68
CA LEU A 24 11.18 -2.87 -14.55
C LEU A 24 11.52 -1.43 -14.17
N VAL A 25 10.67 -0.75 -13.39
CA VAL A 25 10.86 0.68 -13.05
C VAL A 25 12.17 0.87 -12.29
N THR A 26 12.37 0.16 -11.18
CA THR A 26 13.53 0.36 -10.30
C THR A 26 14.85 -0.03 -10.98
N PRO A 27 14.98 -1.19 -11.66
CA PRO A 27 16.21 -1.53 -12.36
C PRO A 27 16.57 -0.54 -13.47
N ILE A 28 15.60 -0.10 -14.27
CA ILE A 28 15.86 0.88 -15.34
C ILE A 28 16.23 2.24 -14.73
N ALA A 29 15.54 2.65 -13.64
CA ALA A 29 15.84 3.88 -12.94
C ALA A 29 17.28 3.91 -12.40
N ASN A 30 17.74 2.82 -11.76
CA ASN A 30 19.09 2.70 -11.21
C ASN A 30 20.20 2.74 -12.28
N VAL A 31 19.87 2.49 -13.55
CA VAL A 31 20.82 2.64 -14.67
C VAL A 31 20.86 4.08 -15.19
N LEU A 32 19.74 4.80 -15.13
CA LEU A 32 19.57 6.11 -15.77
C LEU A 32 19.75 7.30 -14.81
N TYR A 33 19.60 7.07 -13.51
CA TYR A 33 19.60 8.11 -12.49
C TYR A 33 20.54 7.72 -11.34
N ASP A 34 21.06 8.73 -10.66
CA ASP A 34 21.83 8.56 -9.44
C ASP A 34 20.89 8.60 -8.22
N GLU A 35 20.93 7.54 -7.42
CA GLU A 35 20.15 7.42 -6.18
C GLU A 35 20.50 8.50 -5.16
N SER A 36 21.77 8.94 -5.12
CA SER A 36 22.24 9.93 -4.16
C SER A 36 21.67 11.33 -4.41
N GLU A 37 21.26 11.61 -5.65
CA GLU A 37 20.70 12.89 -6.05
C GLU A 37 19.16 12.91 -6.05
N GLN A 38 18.52 11.73 -6.06
CA GLN A 38 17.10 11.59 -6.41
C GLN A 38 16.31 10.85 -5.31
N GLN A 39 15.60 11.60 -4.46
CA GLN A 39 14.81 11.03 -3.36
C GLN A 39 13.77 9.99 -3.82
N TRP A 40 13.09 10.22 -4.94
CA TRP A 40 12.10 9.28 -5.46
C TRP A 40 12.70 7.92 -5.84
N LEU A 41 13.98 7.88 -6.24
CA LEU A 41 14.67 6.64 -6.58
C LEU A 41 15.06 5.89 -5.31
N LYS A 42 15.57 6.61 -4.31
CA LYS A 42 15.84 6.05 -2.99
C LYS A 42 14.58 5.43 -2.38
N ASP A 43 13.44 6.12 -2.45
CA ASP A 43 12.16 5.58 -1.99
C ASP A 43 11.79 4.29 -2.72
N ARG A 44 11.99 4.22 -4.03
CA ARG A 44 11.76 3.01 -4.84
C ARG A 44 12.70 1.86 -4.48
N ASN A 45 13.95 2.15 -4.16
CA ASN A 45 14.94 1.17 -3.72
C ASN A 45 14.63 0.63 -2.31
N ASP A 46 14.10 1.49 -1.43
CA ASP A 46 13.58 1.10 -0.11
C ASP A 46 12.24 0.35 -0.19
N GLY A 47 11.74 0.11 -1.41
CA GLY A 47 10.50 -0.62 -1.65
C GLY A 47 9.25 0.19 -1.36
N LEU A 48 9.34 1.52 -1.35
CA LEU A 48 8.23 2.46 -1.17
C LEU A 48 7.72 2.99 -2.52
N PHE A 49 6.48 3.47 -2.54
CA PHE A 49 5.94 4.11 -3.73
C PHE A 49 6.39 5.56 -3.83
N ALA A 50 7.15 5.87 -4.88
CA ALA A 50 7.37 7.24 -5.33
C ALA A 50 7.02 7.40 -6.81
N LYS A 51 6.46 8.55 -7.19
CA LYS A 51 6.07 8.78 -8.59
C LYS A 51 7.33 8.96 -9.45
N PRO A 52 7.55 8.13 -10.49
CA PRO A 52 8.69 8.28 -11.37
C PRO A 52 8.58 9.58 -12.19
N PRO A 53 9.72 10.20 -12.56
CA PRO A 53 9.73 11.41 -13.36
C PRO A 53 9.26 11.12 -14.79
N ALA A 54 8.70 12.12 -15.46
CA ALA A 54 8.12 11.97 -16.80
C ALA A 54 9.09 11.40 -17.85
N PRO A 55 10.40 11.77 -17.89
CA PRO A 55 11.35 11.18 -18.83
C PRO A 55 11.48 9.67 -18.68
N LEU A 56 11.48 9.15 -17.45
CA LEU A 56 11.51 7.71 -17.21
C LEU A 56 10.23 7.02 -17.70
N LEU A 57 9.07 7.66 -17.54
CA LEU A 57 7.81 7.14 -18.08
C LEU A 57 7.84 7.03 -19.60
N PHE A 58 8.47 7.97 -20.32
CA PHE A 58 8.67 7.85 -21.76
C PHE A 58 9.59 6.68 -22.13
N VAL A 59 10.70 6.51 -21.41
CA VAL A 59 11.61 5.36 -21.61
C VAL A 59 10.86 4.05 -21.38
N LEU A 60 10.11 3.94 -20.29
CA LEU A 60 9.29 2.77 -19.99
C LEU A 60 8.25 2.53 -21.08
N GLY A 61 7.56 3.58 -21.55
CA GLY A 61 6.64 3.49 -22.66
C GLY A 61 7.29 2.91 -23.93
N ALA A 62 8.50 3.36 -24.26
CA ALA A 62 9.27 2.81 -25.37
C ALA A 62 9.67 1.34 -25.14
N VAL A 63 10.12 0.97 -23.93
CA VAL A 63 10.44 -0.42 -23.59
C VAL A 63 9.21 -1.32 -23.71
N PHE A 64 8.07 -0.92 -23.15
CA PHE A 64 6.83 -1.70 -23.24
C PHE A 64 6.31 -1.78 -24.68
N LEU A 65 6.49 -0.74 -25.50
CA LEU A 65 6.17 -0.80 -26.92
C LEU A 65 7.06 -1.82 -27.66
N LEU A 66 8.36 -1.84 -27.39
CA LEU A 66 9.27 -2.83 -27.97
C LEU A 66 8.91 -4.26 -27.53
N LEU A 67 8.60 -4.45 -26.25
CA LEU A 67 8.11 -5.74 -25.75
C LEU A 67 6.78 -6.13 -26.40
N GLY A 68 5.88 -5.16 -26.58
CA GLY A 68 4.62 -5.35 -27.29
C GLY A 68 4.82 -5.83 -28.73
N VAL A 69 5.77 -5.23 -29.46
CA VAL A 69 6.16 -5.70 -30.81
C VAL A 69 6.69 -7.13 -30.76
N VAL A 70 7.57 -7.46 -29.80
CA VAL A 70 8.12 -8.82 -29.69
C VAL A 70 7.02 -9.84 -29.42
N VAL A 71 6.10 -9.55 -28.49
CA VAL A 71 4.97 -10.44 -28.17
C VAL A 71 4.04 -10.57 -29.37
N ASP A 72 3.65 -9.47 -29.99
CA ASP A 72 2.80 -9.45 -31.18
C ASP A 72 3.36 -10.32 -32.31
N ARG A 73 4.66 -10.19 -32.63
CA ARG A 73 5.31 -11.01 -33.66
C ARG A 73 5.45 -12.47 -33.27
N SER A 74 5.64 -12.75 -31.98
CA SER A 74 5.70 -14.13 -31.48
C SER A 74 4.32 -14.80 -31.56
N VAL A 75 3.26 -14.10 -31.18
CA VAL A 75 1.88 -14.60 -31.25
C VAL A 75 1.46 -14.81 -32.70
N LEU A 76 1.73 -13.84 -33.59
CA LEU A 76 1.47 -13.99 -35.02
C LEU A 76 2.20 -15.19 -35.63
N PHE A 77 3.45 -15.43 -35.23
CA PHE A 77 4.20 -16.60 -35.70
C PHE A 77 3.57 -17.92 -35.23
N LEU A 78 3.12 -17.98 -33.97
CA LEU A 78 2.47 -19.15 -33.39
C LEU A 78 1.04 -19.38 -33.92
N ALA A 79 0.35 -18.31 -34.32
CA ALA A 79 -0.97 -18.35 -34.92
C ALA A 79 -0.93 -18.53 -36.45
N GLU A 80 0.20 -18.98 -37.00
CA GLU A 80 0.39 -19.20 -38.45
C GLU A 80 0.07 -17.97 -39.33
N GLY A 81 0.23 -16.76 -38.75
CA GLY A 81 -0.02 -15.49 -39.42
C GLY A 81 -1.45 -14.95 -39.29
N ASP A 82 -2.32 -15.57 -38.50
CA ASP A 82 -3.66 -15.06 -38.21
C ASP A 82 -3.58 -13.78 -37.35
N SER A 83 -3.80 -12.64 -38.00
CA SER A 83 -3.75 -11.33 -37.36
C SER A 83 -4.97 -11.01 -36.50
N ASP A 84 -6.12 -11.59 -36.84
CA ASP A 84 -7.37 -11.33 -36.12
C ASP A 84 -7.29 -12.04 -34.77
N PHE A 85 -6.86 -13.30 -34.76
CA PHE A 85 -6.60 -14.04 -33.52
C PHE A 85 -5.57 -13.34 -32.61
N ALA A 86 -4.46 -12.87 -33.19
CA ALA A 86 -3.42 -12.19 -32.42
C ALA A 86 -3.93 -10.89 -31.77
N LEU A 87 -4.74 -10.11 -32.49
CA LEU A 87 -5.33 -8.87 -31.99
C LEU A 87 -6.42 -9.14 -30.93
N GLU A 88 -7.28 -10.12 -31.15
CA GLU A 88 -8.30 -10.53 -30.17
C GLU A 88 -7.67 -10.97 -28.86
N LEU A 89 -6.62 -11.81 -28.92
CA LEU A 89 -5.89 -12.25 -27.73
C LEU A 89 -5.20 -11.07 -27.01
N ALA A 90 -4.65 -10.12 -27.76
CA ALA A 90 -4.10 -8.89 -27.19
C ALA A 90 -5.18 -8.09 -26.45
N GLY A 91 -6.37 -7.96 -27.05
CA GLY A 91 -7.52 -7.26 -26.47
C GLY A 91 -8.01 -7.91 -25.17
N VAL A 92 -8.17 -9.24 -25.16
CA VAL A 92 -8.53 -9.99 -23.95
C VAL A 92 -7.47 -9.82 -22.86
N SER A 93 -6.19 -9.89 -23.23
CA SER A 93 -5.07 -9.70 -22.30
C SER A 93 -5.02 -8.28 -21.72
N LEU A 94 -5.34 -7.26 -22.53
CA LEU A 94 -5.43 -5.87 -22.10
C LEU A 94 -6.55 -5.68 -21.07
N ILE A 95 -7.74 -6.21 -21.35
CA ILE A 95 -8.90 -6.13 -20.43
C ILE A 95 -8.59 -6.89 -19.14
N GLY A 96 -8.05 -8.10 -19.24
CA GLY A 96 -7.67 -8.92 -18.08
C GLY A 96 -6.59 -8.26 -17.23
N GLY A 97 -5.55 -7.69 -17.86
CA GLY A 97 -4.53 -6.91 -17.18
C GLY A 97 -5.11 -5.67 -16.50
N GLY A 98 -6.02 -4.95 -17.15
CA GLY A 98 -6.72 -3.81 -16.57
C GLY A 98 -7.55 -4.20 -15.34
N ALA A 99 -8.30 -5.29 -15.42
CA ALA A 99 -9.07 -5.82 -14.29
C ALA A 99 -8.15 -6.23 -13.12
N LEU A 100 -7.02 -6.87 -13.41
CA LEU A 100 -6.01 -7.23 -12.43
C LEU A 100 -5.46 -5.97 -11.73
N GLU A 101 -5.13 -4.91 -12.48
CA GLU A 101 -4.64 -3.65 -11.93
C GLU A 101 -5.68 -2.97 -11.02
N LEU A 102 -6.96 -3.01 -11.38
CA LEU A 102 -8.05 -2.57 -10.50
C LEU A 102 -8.12 -3.41 -9.22
N GLY A 103 -7.91 -4.73 -9.34
CA GLY A 103 -7.81 -5.63 -8.19
C GLY A 103 -6.64 -5.30 -7.25
N ARG A 104 -5.46 -4.96 -7.80
CA ARG A 104 -4.30 -4.49 -7.02
C ARG A 104 -4.58 -3.18 -6.28
N ILE A 105 -5.34 -2.28 -6.91
CA ILE A 105 -5.80 -1.04 -6.26
C ILE A 105 -6.74 -1.36 -5.11
N ALA A 106 -7.76 -2.18 -5.36
CA ALA A 106 -8.80 -2.49 -4.38
C ALA A 106 -8.30 -3.30 -3.18
N SER A 107 -7.29 -4.15 -3.38
CA SER A 107 -6.69 -4.96 -2.31
C SER A 107 -5.73 -4.17 -1.41
N GLY A 108 -5.36 -2.94 -1.79
CA GLY A 108 -4.35 -2.18 -1.05
C GLY A 108 -2.94 -2.72 -1.22
N GLU A 109 -2.67 -3.55 -2.23
CA GLU A 109 -1.30 -4.01 -2.58
C GLU A 109 -0.39 -2.85 -3.02
N LYS A 110 -0.97 -1.65 -3.21
CA LYS A 110 -0.23 -0.45 -3.56
C LYS A 110 0.59 0.01 -2.36
N VAL A 111 1.87 -0.30 -2.46
CA VAL A 111 2.97 0.14 -1.61
C VAL A 111 2.78 1.57 -1.10
N ASP A 112 2.96 1.73 0.22
CA ASP A 112 2.85 2.99 0.94
C ASP A 112 3.87 4.02 0.42
N THR A 113 3.49 5.29 0.43
CA THR A 113 4.46 6.37 0.23
C THR A 113 5.38 6.48 1.45
N ARG A 114 6.50 7.20 1.32
CA ARG A 114 7.34 7.48 2.50
C ARG A 114 6.59 8.23 3.58
N ASP A 115 5.78 9.22 3.22
CA ASP A 115 4.98 9.97 4.18
C ASP A 115 4.00 9.06 4.92
N ASP A 116 3.36 8.12 4.20
CA ASP A 116 2.45 7.13 4.82
C ASP A 116 3.22 6.17 5.75
N PHE A 117 4.38 5.67 5.31
CA PHE A 117 5.22 4.78 6.11
C PHE A 117 5.75 5.47 7.38
N ASP A 118 6.25 6.68 7.26
CA ASP A 118 6.78 7.46 8.38
C ASP A 118 5.66 7.81 9.37
N ARG A 119 4.48 8.18 8.86
CA ARG A 119 3.28 8.42 9.69
C ARG A 119 2.86 7.16 10.45
N ASP A 120 2.80 6.01 9.76
CA ASP A 120 2.40 4.75 10.37
C ASP A 120 3.44 4.26 11.40
N SER A 121 4.74 4.49 11.15
CA SER A 121 5.80 4.24 12.12
C SER A 121 5.65 5.13 13.36
N GLN A 122 5.46 6.43 13.17
CA GLN A 122 5.26 7.37 14.27
C GLN A 122 4.02 7.00 15.11
N LEU A 123 2.90 6.66 14.46
CA LEU A 123 1.69 6.23 15.14
C LEU A 123 1.88 4.94 15.93
N ALA A 124 2.69 4.01 15.41
CA ALA A 124 3.02 2.77 16.13
C ALA A 124 3.85 3.06 17.39
N ASP A 125 4.84 3.95 17.30
CA ASP A 125 5.68 4.34 18.44
C ASP A 125 4.86 5.08 19.51
N GLU A 126 4.02 6.03 19.10
CA GLU A 126 3.11 6.74 20.00
C GLU A 126 2.10 5.77 20.65
N PHE A 127 1.57 4.81 19.90
CA PHE A 127 0.69 3.80 20.48
C PHE A 127 1.41 2.90 21.48
N ALA A 128 2.68 2.54 21.23
CA ALA A 128 3.48 1.77 22.16
C ALA A 128 3.74 2.53 23.47
N GLU A 129 4.04 3.83 23.38
CA GLU A 129 4.20 4.71 24.55
C GLU A 129 2.90 4.83 25.35
N PHE A 130 1.78 5.08 24.67
CA PHE A 130 0.45 5.06 25.29
C PHE A 130 0.19 3.72 25.99
N ALA A 131 0.44 2.61 25.30
CA ALA A 131 0.17 1.27 25.83
C ALA A 131 1.00 0.98 27.07
N ALA A 132 2.30 1.32 27.07
CA ALA A 132 3.19 1.17 28.22
C ALA A 132 2.73 2.00 29.43
N SER A 133 2.13 3.17 29.18
CA SER A 133 1.68 4.09 30.23
C SER A 133 0.27 3.78 30.76
N ARG A 134 -0.63 3.32 29.87
CA ARG A 134 -2.08 3.32 30.11
C ARG A 134 -2.74 1.96 30.03
N LEU A 135 -2.09 0.96 29.45
CA LEU A 135 -2.63 -0.40 29.40
C LEU A 135 -1.89 -1.26 30.42
N LYS A 136 -2.66 -2.02 31.21
CA LYS A 136 -2.13 -3.00 32.15
C LYS A 136 -2.70 -4.38 31.84
N PRO A 137 -1.95 -5.46 32.13
CA PRO A 137 -2.45 -6.81 31.92
C PRO A 137 -3.65 -7.12 32.84
N GLY A 138 -4.48 -8.05 32.38
CA GLY A 138 -5.68 -8.53 33.08
C GLY A 138 -6.97 -7.82 32.68
N GLY A 139 -8.11 -8.39 33.07
CA GLY A 139 -9.43 -7.84 32.75
C GLY A 139 -9.82 -7.97 31.27
N ASN A 140 -10.83 -7.20 30.87
CA ASN A 140 -11.27 -7.05 29.50
C ASN A 140 -11.51 -5.55 29.23
N CYS A 141 -11.16 -5.08 28.05
CA CYS A 141 -11.36 -3.68 27.66
C CYS A 141 -12.10 -3.60 26.32
N HIS A 142 -13.09 -2.73 26.23
CA HIS A 142 -13.77 -2.49 24.96
C HIS A 142 -12.92 -1.56 24.08
N ARG A 143 -12.88 -1.82 22.78
CA ARG A 143 -12.11 -1.02 21.81
C ARG A 143 -12.33 0.49 21.92
N SER A 144 -13.58 0.91 22.13
CA SER A 144 -13.93 2.34 22.25
C SER A 144 -13.39 3.00 23.52
N GLU A 145 -13.16 2.23 24.59
CA GLU A 145 -12.53 2.76 25.81
C GLU A 145 -11.06 3.07 25.55
N VAL A 146 -10.36 2.16 24.84
CA VAL A 146 -8.96 2.38 24.44
C VAL A 146 -8.84 3.58 23.52
N VAL A 147 -9.71 3.69 22.51
CA VAL A 147 -9.74 4.85 21.60
C VAL A 147 -9.91 6.16 22.39
N LYS A 148 -10.88 6.21 23.31
CA LYS A 148 -11.10 7.39 24.16
C LYS A 148 -9.90 7.70 25.07
N ALA A 149 -9.24 6.68 25.61
CA ALA A 149 -8.06 6.86 26.45
C ALA A 149 -6.85 7.34 25.63
N PHE A 150 -6.65 6.80 24.41
CA PHE A 150 -5.59 7.22 23.50
C PHE A 150 -5.74 8.69 23.11
N ARG A 151 -6.94 9.12 22.69
CA ARG A 151 -7.22 10.53 22.37
C ARG A 151 -7.10 11.44 23.59
N ARG A 152 -7.37 10.94 24.80
CA ARG A 152 -7.15 11.69 26.04
C ARG A 152 -5.66 11.88 26.35
N PHE A 153 -4.85 10.83 26.12
CA PHE A 153 -3.40 10.83 26.32
C PHE A 153 -2.69 11.77 25.34
N TYR A 154 -2.96 11.64 24.05
CA TYR A 154 -2.44 12.54 23.02
C TYR A 154 -3.47 13.61 22.65
N GLY A 155 -3.34 14.77 23.29
CA GLY A 155 -4.25 15.91 23.09
C GLY A 155 -4.44 16.33 21.63
N LYS A 156 -3.42 16.15 20.79
CA LYS A 156 -3.43 16.46 19.35
C LYS A 156 -4.45 15.65 18.53
N TYR A 157 -4.89 14.49 19.04
CA TYR A 157 -5.89 13.64 18.40
C TYR A 157 -7.29 13.78 19.02
N ARG A 158 -7.55 14.76 19.89
CA ARG A 158 -8.89 14.94 20.52
C ARG A 158 -9.95 15.41 19.55
N VAL A 159 -9.55 16.24 18.59
CA VAL A 159 -10.43 16.86 17.61
C VAL A 159 -9.90 16.48 16.23
N GLU A 160 -10.80 16.05 15.35
CA GLU A 160 -10.45 15.85 13.95
C GLU A 160 -9.92 17.16 13.38
N ASN A 161 -8.71 17.12 12.86
CA ASN A 161 -8.06 18.27 12.26
C ASN A 161 -7.20 17.82 11.09
N ASP A 162 -6.99 18.72 10.14
CA ASP A 162 -6.25 18.42 8.91
C ASP A 162 -4.76 18.19 9.15
N GLN A 163 -4.23 18.65 10.29
CA GLN A 163 -2.80 18.53 10.62
C GLN A 163 -2.45 17.13 11.18
N TYR A 164 -3.39 16.50 11.88
CA TYR A 164 -3.25 15.19 12.52
C TYR A 164 -4.51 14.35 12.31
N PRO A 165 -4.86 14.02 11.06
CA PRO A 165 -6.02 13.18 10.78
C PRO A 165 -5.78 11.78 11.34
N LEU A 166 -6.65 11.36 12.25
CA LEU A 166 -6.61 10.02 12.83
C LEU A 166 -8.02 9.54 13.14
N THR A 167 -8.43 8.47 12.47
CA THR A 167 -9.75 7.84 12.64
C THR A 167 -9.75 6.84 13.79
N ASP A 168 -10.93 6.58 14.35
CA ASP A 168 -11.08 5.55 15.38
C ASP A 168 -10.66 4.17 14.85
N LEU A 169 -10.92 3.88 13.57
CA LEU A 169 -10.53 2.64 12.93
C LEU A 169 -9.01 2.45 12.88
N GLU A 170 -8.24 3.51 12.64
CA GLU A 170 -6.77 3.45 12.65
C GLU A 170 -6.25 3.15 14.06
N ILE A 171 -6.79 3.79 15.10
CA ILE A 171 -6.43 3.50 16.49
C ILE A 171 -6.78 2.05 16.85
N GLU A 172 -7.93 1.55 16.40
CA GLU A 172 -8.30 0.14 16.55
C GLU A 172 -7.33 -0.81 15.85
N ARG A 173 -6.82 -0.46 14.67
CA ARG A 173 -5.79 -1.25 13.96
C ARG A 173 -4.47 -1.27 14.74
N LEU A 174 -4.04 -0.13 15.28
CA LEU A 174 -2.85 -0.04 16.14
C LEU A 174 -3.00 -0.93 17.37
N LEU A 175 -4.15 -0.86 18.05
CA LEU A 175 -4.47 -1.73 19.19
C LEU A 175 -4.40 -3.21 18.83
N ARG A 176 -4.98 -3.62 17.69
CA ARG A 176 -4.92 -5.02 17.23
C ARG A 176 -3.50 -5.46 16.93
N LYS A 177 -2.71 -4.63 16.24
CA LYS A 177 -1.31 -4.92 15.90
C LYS A 177 -0.47 -5.08 17.16
N TRP A 178 -0.60 -4.15 18.11
CA TRP A 178 0.07 -4.21 19.41
C TRP A 178 -0.37 -5.42 20.24
N ASN A 179 -1.68 -5.70 20.33
CA ASN A 179 -2.17 -6.83 21.12
C ASN A 179 -1.68 -8.18 20.56
N ARG A 180 -1.61 -8.31 19.22
CA ARG A 180 -1.03 -9.49 18.57
C ARG A 180 0.47 -9.60 18.81
N SER A 181 1.23 -8.50 18.82
CA SER A 181 2.68 -8.55 19.11
C SER A 181 2.97 -8.95 20.56
N MET A 182 2.01 -8.78 21.46
CA MET A 182 2.06 -9.29 22.84
C MET A 182 1.69 -10.78 22.96
N GLY A 183 1.32 -11.45 21.87
CA GLY A 183 0.93 -12.86 21.85
C GLY A 183 -0.50 -13.12 22.32
N ASN A 184 -1.34 -12.10 22.43
CA ASN A 184 -2.74 -12.24 22.85
C ASN A 184 -3.65 -12.62 21.69
N GLU A 185 -4.77 -13.28 22.01
CA GLU A 185 -5.82 -13.66 21.06
C GLU A 185 -6.58 -12.46 20.49
N GLU A 186 -7.34 -12.72 19.42
CA GLU A 186 -8.11 -11.71 18.71
C GLU A 186 -9.31 -11.18 19.52
N MET A 187 -9.72 -9.97 19.15
CA MET A 187 -10.88 -9.27 19.71
C MET A 187 -12.17 -10.10 19.57
N SER A 188 -13.02 -10.09 20.59
CA SER A 188 -14.33 -10.73 20.53
C SER A 188 -15.25 -10.07 19.49
N SER A 189 -16.29 -10.79 19.07
CA SER A 189 -17.35 -10.26 18.18
C SER A 189 -18.05 -9.02 18.74
N ALA A 190 -18.07 -8.86 20.07
CA ALA A 190 -18.65 -7.71 20.76
C ALA A 190 -17.68 -6.52 20.92
N GLY A 191 -16.46 -6.58 20.39
CA GLY A 191 -15.51 -5.46 20.45
C GLY A 191 -14.59 -5.43 21.68
N PHE A 192 -14.51 -6.52 22.44
CA PHE A 192 -13.68 -6.60 23.65
C PHE A 192 -12.35 -7.31 23.39
N PHE A 193 -11.28 -6.75 23.95
CA PHE A 193 -9.98 -7.39 24.03
C PHE A 193 -9.81 -8.02 25.40
N LYS A 194 -9.44 -9.30 25.42
CA LYS A 194 -9.22 -10.08 26.64
C LYS A 194 -7.79 -9.91 27.13
N GLY A 195 -7.61 -9.81 28.45
CA GLY A 195 -6.30 -9.76 29.08
C GLY A 195 -5.66 -8.38 29.10
N ILE A 196 -6.38 -7.34 28.68
CA ILE A 196 -5.96 -5.94 28.77
C ILE A 196 -7.06 -5.10 29.41
N GLN A 197 -6.65 -4.10 30.18
CA GLN A 197 -7.52 -3.13 30.82
C GLN A 197 -6.83 -1.77 30.91
N ILE A 198 -7.62 -0.71 30.98
CA ILE A 198 -7.09 0.65 31.15
C ILE A 198 -6.62 0.82 32.59
N ASN A 199 -5.48 1.50 32.75
CA ASN A 199 -4.97 1.88 34.05
C ASN A 199 -5.65 3.17 34.53
N ASP A 200 -6.78 3.02 35.22
CA ASP A 200 -7.56 4.15 35.75
C ASP A 200 -6.77 5.04 36.73
N GLN A 201 -5.74 4.51 37.40
CA GLN A 201 -4.90 5.28 38.32
C GLN A 201 -3.98 6.28 37.60
N ALA A 202 -3.68 6.04 36.32
CA ALA A 202 -2.95 7.00 35.51
C ALA A 202 -3.87 8.12 34.99
N ASP A 203 -5.19 7.90 34.99
CA ASP A 203 -6.18 8.81 34.43
C ASP A 203 -6.55 9.91 35.45
N VAL A 204 -5.77 10.99 35.43
CA VAL A 204 -5.89 12.16 36.32
C VAL A 204 -7.27 12.83 36.24
N PHE A 205 -8.10 12.47 35.27
CA PHE A 205 -9.42 13.06 35.02
C PHE A 205 -10.61 12.18 35.45
N VAL A 206 -10.38 11.03 36.08
CA VAL A 206 -11.47 10.24 36.69
C VAL A 206 -11.70 10.79 38.10
N THR A 207 -12.55 11.81 38.22
CA THR A 207 -13.17 12.17 39.50
C THR A 207 -14.00 10.97 39.97
N ARG A 208 -13.59 10.35 41.07
CA ARG A 208 -14.33 9.30 41.77
C ARG A 208 -15.67 9.80 42.27
#